data_AF-A0A6J8AGY6-F1
#
_entry.id   AF-A0A6J8AGY6-F1
#
_cell.length_a   1.000
_cell.length_b   1.000
_cell.length_c   1.000
_cell.angle_alpha   90.00
_cell.angle_beta   90.00
_cell.angle_gamma   90.00
#
_symmetry.space_group_name_H-M   'P 1'
#
loop_
_entity.id
_entity.type
_entity.pdbx_description
1 polymer ?
#
loop_
_entity_poly.entity_id
_entity_poly.type
_entity_poly.pdbx_seq_one_letter_code
_entity_poly.pdbx_strand_id
1 'polypeptide(L)'
;MMVKGHIESVPINWKIDTGAKRTFITEHVFNSIIEKPQLSPVDANYIAADGHSLKCKREAVMLVIFNDHVFEHKIIVGGVKYNLLGEDFILKNRCTWDPDESSFIIKGSRFPLGGNDGKGGSGRVVALQTILVPAGHEAIVKSSVVDKLDSPCKQSFLGILTPEKLFMEKFGLAIARTLVDSNQSVIFTRVLTPDRLM
;
A
#
# COMPACT_ATOMS: atom_id res chain seq x y z
N MET A 1 -1.10 0.44 -1.13
CA MET A 1 -0.55 1.73 -1.57
C MET A 1 -1.57 2.39 -2.46
N MET A 2 -1.98 3.62 -2.16
CA MET A 2 -2.93 4.37 -2.99
C MET A 2 -2.29 5.66 -3.50
N VAL A 3 -2.74 6.13 -4.66
CA VAL A 3 -2.39 7.45 -5.18
C VAL A 3 -3.68 8.16 -5.58
N LYS A 4 -3.79 9.44 -5.24
CA LYS A 4 -4.95 10.26 -5.63
C LYS A 4 -4.84 10.61 -7.11
N GLY A 5 -5.96 10.56 -7.82
CA GLY A 5 -6.06 11.00 -9.20
C GLY A 5 -7.52 11.22 -9.57
N HIS A 6 -7.78 11.37 -10.86
CA HIS A 6 -9.13 11.39 -11.40
C HIS A 6 -9.26 10.34 -12.50
N ILE A 7 -10.50 9.91 -12.70
CA ILE A 7 -10.93 9.25 -13.92
C ILE A 7 -12.02 10.10 -14.55
N GLU A 8 -11.79 10.54 -15.79
CA GLU A 8 -12.57 11.63 -16.37
C GLU A 8 -12.62 12.82 -15.39
N SER A 9 -13.82 13.28 -15.04
CA SER A 9 -14.05 14.34 -14.04
C SER A 9 -14.21 13.84 -12.60
N VAL A 10 -14.08 12.52 -12.34
CA VAL A 10 -14.37 11.92 -11.03
C VAL A 10 -13.09 11.73 -10.21
N PRO A 11 -12.96 12.37 -9.04
CA PRO A 11 -11.82 12.15 -8.15
C PRO A 11 -11.86 10.74 -7.55
N ILE A 12 -10.74 10.03 -7.59
CA ILE A 12 -10.63 8.66 -7.07
C ILE A 12 -9.28 8.39 -6.41
N ASN A 13 -9.27 7.39 -5.52
CA ASN A 13 -8.05 6.79 -5.02
C ASN A 13 -7.73 5.54 -5.85
N TRP A 14 -6.57 5.53 -6.48
CA TRP A 14 -6.04 4.39 -7.22
C TRP A 14 -5.21 3.51 -6.30
N LYS A 15 -5.59 2.26 -6.12
CA LYS A 15 -4.71 1.26 -5.51
C LYS A 15 -3.66 0.86 -6.55
N ILE A 16 -2.39 1.14 -6.27
CA ILE A 16 -1.29 0.67 -7.12
C ILE A 16 -1.16 -0.84 -6.89
N ASP A 17 -1.35 -1.62 -7.96
CA ASP A 17 -1.41 -3.07 -7.89
C ASP A 17 -0.58 -3.69 -9.02
N THR A 18 0.70 -3.96 -8.73
CA THR A 18 1.60 -4.63 -9.68
C THR A 18 1.22 -6.09 -9.94
N GLY A 19 0.34 -6.68 -9.13
CA GLY A 19 -0.22 -8.01 -9.39
C GLY A 19 -1.39 -8.00 -10.38
N ALA A 20 -1.96 -6.83 -10.67
CA ALA A 20 -3.04 -6.68 -11.63
C ALA A 20 -2.49 -6.38 -13.03
N LYS A 21 -2.66 -7.30 -13.99
CA LYS A 21 -2.22 -7.11 -15.38
C LYS A 21 -2.97 -6.00 -16.14
N ARG A 22 -4.15 -5.61 -15.64
CA ARG A 22 -5.02 -4.60 -16.25
C ARG A 22 -5.42 -3.57 -15.21
N THR A 23 -5.76 -2.38 -15.68
CA THR A 23 -6.29 -1.30 -14.85
C THR A 23 -7.81 -1.43 -14.74
N PHE A 24 -8.34 -1.31 -13.52
CA PHE A 24 -9.76 -1.52 -13.20
C PHE A 24 -10.34 -0.33 -12.44
N ILE A 25 -11.61 -0.02 -12.69
CA ILE A 25 -12.42 0.83 -11.82
C ILE A 25 -13.64 0.08 -11.31
N THR A 26 -14.14 0.49 -10.15
CA THR A 26 -15.40 -0.03 -9.61
C THR A 26 -16.59 0.44 -10.46
N GLU A 27 -17.70 -0.32 -10.46
CA GLU A 27 -18.94 0.08 -11.14
C GLU A 27 -19.48 1.40 -10.58
N HIS A 28 -19.35 1.59 -9.26
CA HIS A 28 -19.76 2.83 -8.59
C HIS A 28 -19.07 4.05 -9.21
N VAL A 29 -17.75 4.00 -9.36
CA VAL A 29 -16.98 5.10 -9.98
C VAL A 29 -17.42 5.35 -11.41
N PHE A 30 -17.59 4.30 -12.22
CA PHE A 30 -18.08 4.45 -13.59
C PHE A 30 -19.47 5.12 -13.63
N ASN A 31 -20.36 4.73 -12.74
CA ASN A 31 -21.71 5.29 -12.66
C ASN A 31 -21.71 6.77 -12.25
N SER A 32 -20.71 7.22 -11.49
CA SER A 32 -20.51 8.61 -11.09
C SER A 32 -19.99 9.52 -12.22
N ILE A 33 -19.51 8.95 -13.33
CA ILE A 33 -19.08 9.76 -14.49
C ILE A 33 -20.33 10.38 -15.14
N ILE A 34 -20.29 11.69 -15.35
CA ILE A 34 -21.39 12.47 -15.95
C ILE A 34 -21.54 12.09 -17.42
N GLU A 35 -20.49 12.31 -18.22
CA GLU A 35 -20.43 11.93 -19.62
C GLU A 35 -19.80 10.55 -19.75
N LYS A 36 -20.65 9.51 -19.74
CA LYS A 36 -20.17 8.12 -19.69
C LYS A 36 -19.50 7.71 -21.00
N PRO A 37 -18.25 7.22 -20.94
CA PRO A 37 -17.58 6.62 -22.10
C PRO A 37 -18.34 5.40 -22.62
N GLN A 38 -18.25 5.15 -23.93
CA GLN A 38 -18.88 3.99 -24.54
C GLN A 38 -18.22 2.69 -24.05
N LEU A 39 -19.03 1.79 -23.49
CA LEU A 39 -18.57 0.48 -23.06
C LEU A 39 -18.51 -0.48 -24.24
N SER A 40 -17.41 -1.22 -24.35
CA SER A 40 -17.26 -2.40 -25.19
C SER A 40 -17.24 -3.67 -24.35
N PRO A 41 -17.72 -4.81 -24.88
CA PRO A 41 -17.60 -6.10 -24.21
C PRO A 41 -16.12 -6.47 -24.03
N VAL A 42 -15.84 -7.23 -22.98
CA VAL A 42 -14.53 -7.84 -22.75
C VAL A 42 -14.65 -9.34 -22.94
N ASP A 43 -13.89 -9.88 -23.89
CA ASP A 43 -13.88 -11.33 -24.18
C ASP A 43 -13.03 -12.15 -23.19
N ALA A 44 -12.38 -11.49 -22.23
CA ALA A 44 -11.50 -12.12 -21.25
C ALA A 44 -12.21 -12.38 -19.91
N ASN A 45 -12.05 -13.59 -19.38
CA ASN A 45 -12.38 -13.91 -18.01
C ASN A 45 -11.22 -13.50 -17.09
N TYR A 46 -11.46 -12.51 -16.23
CA TYR A 46 -10.48 -12.12 -15.22
C TYR A 46 -10.62 -12.97 -13.97
N ILE A 47 -9.48 -13.34 -13.39
CA ILE A 47 -9.38 -14.15 -12.17
C ILE A 47 -8.59 -13.34 -11.15
N ALA A 48 -9.13 -13.22 -9.93
CA ALA A 48 -8.42 -12.60 -8.82
C ALA A 48 -7.29 -13.50 -8.29
N ALA A 49 -6.41 -12.92 -7.48
CA ALA A 49 -5.26 -13.64 -6.92
C ALA A 49 -5.65 -14.85 -6.04
N ASP A 50 -6.85 -14.86 -5.48
CA ASP A 50 -7.42 -15.96 -4.68
C ASP A 50 -8.20 -16.99 -5.53
N GLY A 51 -8.20 -16.84 -6.87
CA GLY A 51 -8.76 -17.80 -7.80
C GLY A 51 -10.24 -17.59 -8.16
N HIS A 52 -10.94 -16.62 -7.57
CA HIS A 52 -12.33 -16.36 -7.97
C HIS A 52 -12.41 -15.55 -9.28
N SER A 53 -13.46 -15.80 -10.07
CA SER A 53 -13.71 -15.04 -11.29
C SER A 53 -14.28 -13.67 -10.98
N LEU A 54 -13.68 -12.63 -11.56
CA LEU A 54 -14.17 -11.26 -11.48
C LEU A 54 -15.29 -11.05 -12.51
N LYS A 55 -16.41 -10.51 -12.06
CA LYS A 55 -17.57 -10.18 -12.91
C LYS A 55 -17.34 -8.89 -13.71
N CYS A 56 -16.19 -8.75 -14.36
CA CYS A 56 -15.92 -7.62 -15.26
C CYS A 56 -16.29 -8.04 -16.69
N LYS A 57 -17.34 -7.46 -17.27
CA LYS A 57 -17.75 -7.80 -18.65
C LYS A 57 -17.60 -6.64 -19.64
N ARG A 58 -17.13 -5.49 -19.19
CA ARG A 58 -17.11 -4.26 -19.97
C ARG A 58 -15.81 -3.50 -19.76
N GLU A 59 -15.32 -2.88 -20.83
CA GLU A 59 -14.20 -1.96 -20.82
C GLU A 59 -14.55 -0.69 -21.56
N ALA A 60 -13.79 0.37 -21.30
CA ALA A 60 -13.87 1.62 -22.04
C ALA A 60 -12.50 2.28 -22.09
N VAL A 61 -12.31 3.12 -23.10
CA VAL A 61 -11.18 4.05 -23.15
C VAL A 61 -11.57 5.28 -22.36
N MET A 62 -10.72 5.66 -21.41
CA MET A 62 -10.98 6.73 -20.45
C MET A 62 -9.74 7.58 -20.18
N LEU A 63 -9.95 8.80 -19.72
CA LEU A 63 -8.89 9.70 -19.27
C LEU A 63 -8.55 9.43 -17.80
N VAL A 64 -7.35 8.92 -17.55
CA VAL A 64 -6.73 8.88 -16.21
C VAL A 64 -5.95 10.16 -16.02
N ILE A 65 -6.20 10.88 -14.93
CA ILE A 65 -5.62 12.22 -14.71
C ILE A 65 -4.89 12.26 -13.37
N PHE A 66 -3.64 12.73 -13.41
CA PHE A 66 -2.80 12.97 -12.24
C PHE A 66 -2.23 14.39 -12.33
N ASN A 67 -2.81 15.32 -11.56
CA ASN A 67 -2.59 16.77 -11.72
C ASN A 67 -2.75 17.18 -13.19
N ASP A 68 -1.68 17.67 -13.82
CA ASP A 68 -1.67 18.20 -15.18
C ASP A 68 -1.41 17.10 -16.22
N HIS A 69 -1.18 15.85 -15.78
CA HIS A 69 -0.89 14.73 -16.66
C HIS A 69 -2.17 13.97 -16.99
N VAL A 70 -2.53 13.96 -18.27
CA VAL A 70 -3.70 13.26 -18.81
C VAL A 70 -3.24 12.05 -19.62
N PHE A 71 -3.86 10.90 -19.37
CA PHE A 71 -3.54 9.63 -20.01
C PHE A 71 -4.80 8.96 -20.54
N GLU A 72 -4.86 8.76 -21.85
CA GLU A 72 -5.88 7.90 -22.44
C GLU A 72 -5.50 6.43 -22.21
N HIS A 73 -6.37 5.71 -21.50
CA HIS A 73 -6.12 4.33 -21.10
C HIS A 73 -7.36 3.46 -21.21
N LYS A 74 -7.16 2.20 -21.57
CA LYS A 74 -8.24 1.20 -21.66
C LYS A 74 -8.45 0.58 -20.29
N ILE A 75 -9.63 0.77 -19.73
CA ILE A 75 -9.95 0.43 -18.34
C ILE A 75 -11.08 -0.58 -18.29
N ILE A 76 -10.91 -1.59 -17.45
CA ILE A 76 -11.94 -2.58 -17.17
C ILE A 76 -12.89 -2.05 -16.09
N VAL A 77 -14.19 -2.19 -16.31
CA VAL A 77 -15.22 -1.72 -15.38
C VAL A 77 -15.82 -2.87 -14.59
N GLY A 78 -15.84 -2.72 -13.27
CA GLY A 78 -16.52 -3.61 -12.34
C GLY A 78 -15.69 -4.78 -11.85
N GLY A 79 -16.33 -5.70 -11.14
CA GLY A 79 -15.72 -6.93 -10.58
C GLY A 79 -14.64 -6.74 -9.50
N VAL A 80 -14.21 -5.52 -9.20
CA VAL A 80 -13.20 -5.20 -8.18
C VAL A 80 -13.79 -4.40 -7.01
N LYS A 81 -13.20 -4.57 -5.81
CA LYS A 81 -13.59 -3.79 -4.61
C LYS A 81 -12.96 -2.40 -4.54
N TYR A 82 -11.82 -2.22 -5.20
CA TYR A 82 -11.04 -0.98 -5.22
C TYR A 82 -10.67 -0.66 -6.66
N ASN A 83 -10.48 0.62 -6.99
CA ASN A 83 -9.93 1.00 -8.30
C ASN A 83 -8.45 0.60 -8.33
N LEU A 84 -8.04 -0.17 -9.33
CA LEU A 84 -6.71 -0.74 -9.44
C LEU A 84 -5.97 -0.07 -10.58
N LEU A 85 -4.79 0.49 -10.27
CA LEU A 85 -3.83 0.91 -11.29
C LEU A 85 -2.91 -0.27 -11.54
N GLY A 86 -3.13 -0.92 -12.68
CA GLY A 86 -2.47 -2.16 -13.05
C GLY A 86 -1.13 -1.96 -13.75
N GLU A 87 -0.44 -3.07 -13.97
CA GLU A 87 0.82 -3.17 -14.68
C GLU A 87 0.75 -2.57 -16.09
N ASP A 88 -0.37 -2.71 -16.79
CA ASP A 88 -0.59 -2.13 -18.13
C ASP A 88 -0.41 -0.62 -18.16
N PHE A 89 -0.93 0.10 -17.15
CA PHE A 89 -0.75 1.53 -17.04
C PHE A 89 0.67 1.88 -16.58
N ILE A 90 1.17 1.17 -15.57
CA ILE A 90 2.48 1.40 -14.95
C ILE A 90 3.60 1.27 -15.99
N LEU A 91 3.60 0.19 -16.77
CA LEU A 91 4.61 -0.06 -17.80
C LEU A 91 4.48 0.90 -18.97
N LYS A 92 3.25 1.13 -19.47
CA LYS A 92 2.99 2.04 -20.61
C LYS A 92 3.52 3.44 -20.33
N ASN A 93 3.36 3.92 -19.10
CA ASN A 93 3.73 5.28 -18.70
C ASN A 93 5.08 5.36 -17.94
N ARG A 94 5.82 4.25 -17.87
CA ARG A 94 7.11 4.13 -17.18
C ARG A 94 7.07 4.69 -15.76
N CYS A 95 6.00 4.37 -15.03
CA CYS A 95 5.85 4.83 -13.66
C CYS A 95 6.89 4.15 -12.76
N THR A 96 7.41 4.88 -11.79
CA THR A 96 8.35 4.35 -10.79
C THR A 96 7.87 4.65 -9.38
N TRP A 97 8.48 4.01 -8.39
CA TRP A 97 8.20 4.23 -6.98
C TRP A 97 9.48 4.67 -6.27
N ASP A 98 9.35 5.72 -5.46
CA ASP A 98 10.37 6.15 -4.51
C ASP A 98 9.99 5.65 -3.10
N PRO A 99 10.70 4.65 -2.56
CA PRO A 99 10.42 4.11 -1.24
C PRO A 99 10.75 5.08 -0.10
N ASP A 100 11.79 5.89 -0.26
CA ASP A 100 12.29 6.76 0.79
C ASP A 100 11.34 7.94 1.00
N GLU A 101 10.81 8.48 -0.10
CA GLU A 101 9.83 9.58 -0.07
C GLU A 101 8.37 9.10 -0.11
N SER A 102 8.13 7.78 -0.11
CA SER A 102 6.78 7.20 -0.26
C SER A 102 5.99 7.86 -1.39
N SER A 103 6.58 7.95 -2.57
CA SER A 103 6.01 8.68 -3.72
C SER A 103 5.92 7.82 -4.97
N PHE A 104 4.80 7.93 -5.68
CA PHE A 104 4.64 7.39 -7.02
C PHE A 104 5.09 8.42 -8.04
N ILE A 105 5.89 8.02 -9.02
CA ILE A 105 6.48 8.93 -9.99
C ILE A 105 5.89 8.63 -11.37
N ILE A 106 5.34 9.66 -12.01
CA ILE A 106 4.83 9.57 -13.38
C ILE A 106 5.41 10.75 -14.18
N LYS A 107 6.10 10.46 -15.30
CA LYS A 107 6.74 11.49 -16.14
C LYS A 107 7.62 12.48 -15.35
N GLY A 108 8.31 12.01 -14.31
CA GLY A 108 9.17 12.84 -13.45
C GLY A 108 8.44 13.64 -12.36
N SER A 109 7.11 13.72 -12.39
CA SER A 109 6.31 14.31 -11.31
C SER A 109 6.10 13.30 -10.18
N ARG A 110 6.24 13.77 -8.94
CA ARG A 110 6.07 12.98 -7.71
C ARG A 110 4.65 13.14 -7.17
N PHE A 111 4.01 12.02 -6.88
CA PHE A 111 2.67 11.94 -6.30
C PHE A 111 2.75 11.22 -4.96
N PRO A 112 2.37 11.89 -3.85
CA PRO A 112 2.46 11.28 -2.54
C PRO A 112 1.55 10.06 -2.46
N LEU A 113 2.09 8.96 -1.94
CA LEU A 113 1.32 7.76 -1.70
C LEU A 113 0.52 7.92 -0.42
N GLY A 114 -0.79 7.69 -0.53
CA GLY A 114 -1.71 7.63 0.60
C GLY A 114 -2.27 6.23 0.78
N GLY A 115 -2.86 5.97 1.94
CA GLY A 115 -3.87 4.94 2.14
C GLY A 115 -4.77 5.54 3.20
N ASN A 116 -6.04 5.83 2.85
CA ASN A 116 -7.01 6.59 3.65
C ASN A 116 -6.38 7.58 4.67
N ASP A 117 -6.36 8.86 4.29
CA ASP A 117 -6.27 9.98 5.22
C ASP A 117 -5.01 10.07 6.10
N GLY A 118 -3.89 9.45 5.72
CA GLY A 118 -2.66 9.56 6.53
C GLY A 118 -2.80 9.01 7.95
N LYS A 119 -3.81 8.16 8.20
CA LYS A 119 -4.07 7.56 9.52
C LYS A 119 -3.93 6.04 9.48
N GLY A 120 -2.89 5.54 8.80
CA GLY A 120 -2.36 4.24 9.17
C GLY A 120 -1.92 4.34 10.62
N GLY A 121 -2.64 3.68 11.53
CA GLY A 121 -2.33 3.74 12.96
C GLY A 121 -0.90 3.28 13.19
N SER A 122 -0.05 4.17 13.69
CA SER A 122 1.25 3.79 14.23
C SER A 122 1.08 3.46 15.70
N GLY A 123 1.76 2.39 16.11
CA GLY A 123 1.79 1.92 17.49
C GLY A 123 3.19 2.05 18.03
N ARG A 124 3.38 2.68 19.19
CA ARG A 124 4.69 2.58 19.88
C ARG A 124 4.84 1.16 20.44
N VAL A 125 5.95 0.51 20.10
CA VAL A 125 6.30 -0.81 20.62
C VAL A 125 7.36 -0.67 21.70
N VAL A 126 7.14 -1.32 22.83
CA VAL A 126 8.08 -1.34 23.95
C VAL A 126 8.40 -2.77 24.34
N ALA A 127 9.64 -3.02 24.75
CA ALA A 127 10.02 -4.29 25.36
C ALA A 127 9.32 -4.42 26.73
N LEU A 128 8.74 -5.59 27.00
CA LEU A 128 8.07 -5.89 28.28
C LEU A 128 9.06 -6.20 29.40
N GLN A 129 10.31 -6.46 29.04
CA GLN A 129 11.37 -6.81 29.97
C GLN A 129 12.70 -6.26 29.48
N THR A 130 13.54 -5.86 30.42
CA THR A 130 14.94 -5.57 30.15
C THR A 130 15.69 -6.88 30.00
N ILE A 131 16.43 -7.03 28.90
CA ILE A 131 17.33 -8.16 28.69
C ILE A 131 18.73 -7.66 28.33
N LEU A 132 19.75 -8.45 28.65
CA LEU A 132 21.10 -8.25 28.16
C LEU A 132 21.28 -9.12 26.91
N VAL A 133 21.57 -8.50 25.78
CA VAL A 133 21.94 -9.21 24.54
C VAL A 133 23.43 -8.95 24.29
N PRO A 134 24.31 -9.95 24.48
CA PRO A 134 25.75 -9.77 24.27
C PRO A 134 26.07 -9.33 22.85
N ALA A 135 27.23 -8.69 22.67
CA ALA A 135 27.71 -8.34 21.33
C ALA A 135 27.84 -9.57 20.43
N GLY A 136 27.51 -9.44 19.15
CA GLY A 136 27.48 -10.52 18.18
C GLY A 136 26.31 -11.51 18.34
N HIS A 137 25.33 -11.22 19.21
CA HIS A 137 24.21 -12.12 19.47
C HIS A 137 22.87 -11.50 19.09
N GLU A 138 21.91 -12.39 18.85
CA GLU A 138 20.50 -12.03 18.65
C GLU A 138 19.62 -12.58 19.76
N ALA A 139 18.49 -11.91 19.97
CA ALA A 139 17.48 -12.34 20.91
C ALA A 139 16.07 -12.04 20.38
N ILE A 140 15.12 -12.88 20.80
CA ILE A 140 13.69 -12.60 20.62
C ILE A 140 13.17 -12.01 21.92
N VAL A 141 12.71 -10.76 21.86
CA VAL A 141 12.25 -9.97 22.99
C VAL A 141 10.73 -9.95 22.99
N LYS A 142 10.12 -10.22 24.14
CA LYS A 142 8.69 -9.99 24.35
C LYS A 142 8.44 -8.49 24.40
N SER A 143 7.52 -8.03 23.57
CA SER A 143 7.19 -6.62 23.42
C SER A 143 5.68 -6.42 23.42
N SER A 144 5.23 -5.18 23.61
CA SER A 144 3.82 -4.83 23.54
C SER A 144 3.61 -3.49 22.84
N VAL A 145 2.43 -3.31 22.25
CA VAL A 145 2.02 -2.08 21.58
C VAL A 145 1.29 -1.21 22.61
N VAL A 146 1.91 -0.11 23.05
CA VAL A 146 1.41 0.71 24.18
C VAL A 146 0.60 1.93 23.74
N ASP A 147 0.99 2.59 22.65
CA ASP A 147 0.29 3.78 22.16
C ASP A 147 -0.24 3.51 20.77
N LYS A 148 -1.39 2.84 20.67
CA LYS A 148 -2.12 2.77 19.40
C LYS A 148 -2.65 4.18 19.14
N LEU A 149 -1.94 4.98 18.35
CA LEU A 149 -2.46 6.28 17.92
C LEU A 149 -3.81 6.03 17.27
N ASP A 150 -4.83 6.79 17.70
CA ASP A 150 -6.22 6.66 17.29
C ASP A 150 -6.34 6.65 15.77
N SER A 151 -6.30 5.45 15.21
CA SER A 151 -6.59 5.23 13.81
C SER A 151 -8.11 5.09 13.68
N PRO A 152 -8.72 5.73 12.69
CA PRO A 152 -10.10 5.42 12.31
C PRO A 152 -10.24 3.95 11.90
N CYS A 153 -9.13 3.28 11.57
CA CYS A 153 -9.03 1.84 11.40
C CYS A 153 -8.85 1.16 12.77
N LYS A 154 -9.91 1.09 13.59
CA LYS A 154 -9.99 0.24 14.79
C LYS A 154 -9.88 -1.27 14.51
N GLN A 155 -9.49 -1.66 13.29
CA GLN A 155 -9.51 -3.05 12.78
C GLN A 155 -8.20 -3.46 12.10
N SER A 156 -7.09 -2.74 12.31
CA SER A 156 -5.79 -3.19 11.81
C SER A 156 -5.24 -4.32 12.69
N PHE A 157 -5.67 -5.56 12.41
CA PHE A 157 -5.17 -6.75 13.11
C PHE A 157 -3.69 -7.00 12.80
N LEU A 158 -3.23 -6.69 11.58
CA LEU A 158 -1.85 -6.96 11.16
C LEU A 158 -1.07 -5.66 10.92
N GLY A 159 0.11 -5.55 11.52
CA GLY A 159 1.03 -4.43 11.36
C GLY A 159 2.45 -4.90 11.05
N ILE A 160 3.28 -4.02 10.51
CA ILE A 160 4.71 -4.27 10.33
C ILE A 160 5.45 -3.54 11.44
N LEU A 161 6.16 -4.28 12.29
CA LEU A 161 7.14 -3.73 13.20
C LEU A 161 8.28 -3.14 12.37
N THR A 162 8.52 -1.85 12.50
CA THR A 162 9.66 -1.18 11.85
C THR A 162 10.59 -0.57 12.90
N PRO A 163 11.92 -0.73 12.75
CA PRO A 163 12.87 -0.05 13.63
C PRO A 163 12.78 1.47 13.48
N GLU A 164 12.91 2.18 14.60
CA GLU A 164 13.19 3.61 14.59
C GLU A 164 14.70 3.84 14.44
N LYS A 165 15.10 4.66 13.47
CA LYS A 165 16.52 4.89 13.15
C LYS A 165 17.30 5.45 14.34
N LEU A 166 16.76 6.46 15.02
CA LEU A 166 17.37 7.07 16.21
C LEU A 166 17.51 6.06 17.36
N PHE A 167 16.58 5.11 17.48
CA PHE A 167 16.67 4.05 18.49
C PHE A 167 17.81 3.09 18.18
N MET A 168 17.92 2.62 16.93
CA MET A 168 19.01 1.73 16.49
C MET A 168 20.38 2.39 16.67
N GLU A 169 20.52 3.66 16.28
CA GLU A 169 21.77 4.42 16.41
C GLU A 169 22.17 4.63 17.86
N LYS A 170 21.21 5.02 18.72
CA LYS A 170 21.46 5.26 20.15
C LYS A 170 21.95 4.02 20.88
N PHE A 171 21.43 2.86 20.54
CA PHE A 171 21.71 1.61 21.26
C PHE A 171 22.68 0.68 20.51
N GLY A 172 23.12 1.04 19.31
CA GLY A 172 24.04 0.23 18.50
C GLY A 172 23.48 -1.16 18.19
N LEU A 173 22.18 -1.25 17.91
CA LEU A 173 21.48 -2.51 17.66
C LEU A 173 20.68 -2.47 16.36
N ALA A 174 20.33 -3.63 15.84
CA ALA A 174 19.43 -3.79 14.71
C ALA A 174 18.13 -4.49 15.16
N ILE A 175 16.99 -4.06 14.61
CA ILE A 175 15.69 -4.71 14.85
C ILE A 175 15.13 -5.20 13.53
N ALA A 176 14.71 -6.47 13.49
CA ALA A 176 14.14 -7.05 12.29
C ALA A 176 12.75 -6.50 12.00
N ARG A 177 12.49 -6.15 10.74
CA ARG A 177 11.14 -5.87 10.27
C ARG A 177 10.31 -7.15 10.33
N THR A 178 9.24 -7.14 11.10
CA THR A 178 8.45 -8.34 11.39
C THR A 178 6.97 -8.03 11.23
N LEU A 179 6.24 -8.94 10.60
CA LEU A 179 4.79 -8.87 10.54
C LEU A 179 4.23 -9.32 11.91
N VAL A 180 3.43 -8.48 12.54
CA VAL A 180 2.91 -8.71 13.90
C VAL A 180 1.39 -8.54 13.94
N ASP A 181 0.72 -9.33 14.76
CA ASP A 181 -0.69 -9.12 15.09
C ASP A 181 -0.81 -8.11 16.23
N SER A 182 -1.32 -6.91 15.93
CA SER A 182 -1.41 -5.81 16.90
C SER A 182 -2.53 -6.00 17.93
N ASN A 183 -3.42 -6.99 17.75
CA ASN A 183 -4.43 -7.36 18.74
C ASN A 183 -3.89 -8.27 19.84
N GLN A 184 -2.73 -8.88 19.63
CA GLN A 184 -2.06 -9.65 20.67
C GLN A 184 -1.51 -8.70 21.74
N SER A 185 -1.70 -9.07 23.01
CA SER A 185 -1.14 -8.32 24.14
C SER A 185 0.39 -8.35 24.15
N VAL A 186 0.97 -9.39 23.55
CA VAL A 186 2.40 -9.63 23.43
C VAL A 186 2.73 -9.91 21.97
N ILE A 187 3.72 -9.19 21.45
CA ILE A 187 4.36 -9.45 20.17
C ILE A 187 5.83 -9.80 20.40
N PHE A 188 6.49 -10.36 19.39
CA PHE A 188 7.88 -10.77 19.48
C PHE A 188 8.75 -9.91 18.57
N THR A 189 9.77 -9.28 19.16
CA THR A 189 10.72 -8.41 18.46
C THR A 189 12.06 -9.10 18.38
N ARG A 190 12.58 -9.35 17.18
CA ARG A 190 13.94 -9.89 16.99
C ARG A 190 14.94 -8.73 16.99
N VAL A 191 15.87 -8.77 17.94
CA VAL A 191 16.93 -7.78 18.14
C VAL A 191 18.28 -8.45 17.89
N LEU A 192 19.16 -7.76 17.20
CA LEU A 192 20.56 -8.15 16.97
C LEU A 192 21.47 -7.07 17.55
N THR A 193 22.40 -7.46 18.41
CA THR A 193 23.50 -6.61 18.84
C THR A 193 24.73 -6.97 17.99
N PRO A 194 25.08 -6.22 16.96
CA PRO A 194 26.25 -6.52 16.12
C PRO A 194 27.56 -6.45 16.93
N ASP A 195 28.56 -7.20 16.48
CA ASP A 195 29.92 -7.24 17.05
C ASP A 195 30.80 -6.07 16.59
N ARG A 196 30.39 -5.34 15.55
CA ARG A 196 30.96 -4.07 15.07
C ARG A 196 29.85 -3.09 14.72
N LEU A 197 29.98 -1.81 15.11
CA LEU A 197 29.10 -0.74 14.67
C LEU A 197 29.12 -0.67 13.14
N MET A 198 27.96 -0.85 12.49
CA MET A 198 27.76 -0.57 11.06
C MET A 198 27.72 0.94 10.81
#